data_AF-A0A7V3CVT4-F1
#
_entry.id   AF-A0A7V3CVT4-F1
#
_cell.length_a   1.000
_cell.length_b   1.000
_cell.length_c   1.000
_cell.angle_alpha   90.00
_cell.angle_beta   90.00
_cell.angle_gamma   90.00
#
_symmetry.space_group_name_H-M   'P 1'
#
loop_
_entity.id
_entity.type
_entity.pdbx_description
1 polymer ?
#
loop_
_entity_poly.entity_id
_entity_poly.type
_entity_poly.pdbx_seq_one_letter_code
_entity_poly.pdbx_strand_id
1 'polypeptide(L)'
;VDAKPFWSSPLLPILFLVSAITSGGAVLLLVYTFLHYEEFDLTHQPFKILRYTIIGGIIFYFIAEFAEYSLVFWSPNSHIREAVELILFGPFWWVFWVVHLGGALIALYLLLKEKTYQTVGTGGFIVAVTFVSARLNILIPGQAVAELKGLKEAFYHERLKFDYSATLNEYLIALFIGAFGVALVYFGIKLLSQFTKKKLGTEL
;
A
#
# COMPACT_ATOMS: atom_id res chain seq x y z
N VAL A 1 -26.80 9.10 7.83
CA VAL A 1 -25.54 8.36 8.10
C VAL A 1 -24.50 9.04 7.24
N ASP A 2 -23.81 10.04 7.78
CA ASP A 2 -22.79 10.75 7.03
C ASP A 2 -21.51 9.92 6.96
N ALA A 3 -20.81 9.99 5.84
CA ALA A 3 -19.50 9.37 5.71
C ALA A 3 -18.50 10.10 6.61
N LYS A 4 -17.55 9.37 7.21
CA LYS A 4 -16.43 9.96 7.95
C LYS A 4 -15.81 11.08 7.10
N PRO A 5 -15.65 12.31 7.61
CA PRO A 5 -15.15 13.44 6.82
C PRO A 5 -13.80 13.16 6.13
N PHE A 6 -12.95 12.37 6.79
CA PHE A 6 -11.67 11.94 6.25
C PHE A 6 -11.78 10.97 5.06
N TRP A 7 -12.85 10.17 4.98
CA TRP A 7 -13.12 9.25 3.86
C TRP A 7 -13.97 9.88 2.75
N SER A 8 -14.42 11.12 2.90
CA SER A 8 -15.12 11.88 1.85
C SER A 8 -14.20 12.73 0.98
N SER A 9 -12.88 12.59 1.09
CA SER A 9 -11.92 13.33 0.27
C SER A 9 -12.09 13.02 -1.23
N PRO A 10 -12.13 14.04 -2.12
CA PRO A 10 -12.23 13.83 -3.57
C PRO A 10 -11.03 13.09 -4.17
N LEU A 11 -9.84 13.16 -3.56
CA LEU A 11 -8.64 12.50 -4.05
C LEU A 11 -8.55 11.03 -3.63
N LEU A 12 -9.31 10.61 -2.62
CA LEU A 12 -9.27 9.26 -2.05
C LEU A 12 -9.46 8.16 -3.12
N PRO A 13 -10.46 8.21 -4.02
CA PRO A 13 -10.63 7.17 -5.05
C PRO A 13 -9.44 7.06 -6.00
N ILE A 14 -8.83 8.20 -6.36
CA ILE A 14 -7.67 8.25 -7.24
C ILE A 14 -6.45 7.64 -6.52
N LEU A 15 -6.23 8.00 -5.26
CA LEU A 15 -5.16 7.43 -4.42
C LEU A 15 -5.32 5.90 -4.27
N PHE A 16 -6.55 5.40 -4.08
CA PHE A 16 -6.82 3.96 -4.04
C PHE A 16 -6.50 3.27 -5.36
N LEU A 17 -6.90 3.84 -6.50
CA LEU A 17 -6.62 3.28 -7.82
C LEU A 17 -5.11 3.22 -8.09
N VAL A 18 -4.42 4.34 -7.91
CA VAL A 18 -2.97 4.42 -8.16
C VAL A 18 -2.22 3.48 -7.23
N SER A 19 -2.54 3.49 -5.94
CA SER A 19 -1.91 2.59 -4.99
C SER A 19 -2.15 1.11 -5.29
N ALA A 20 -3.31 0.74 -5.83
CA ALA A 20 -3.61 -0.64 -6.24
C ALA A 20 -2.74 -1.06 -7.44
N ILE A 21 -2.63 -0.20 -8.46
CA ILE A 21 -1.78 -0.45 -9.64
C ILE A 21 -0.30 -0.55 -9.21
N THR A 22 0.16 0.39 -8.37
CA THR A 22 1.56 0.44 -7.91
C THR A 22 1.91 -0.75 -7.04
N SER A 23 1.10 -1.08 -6.03
CA SER A 23 1.36 -2.22 -5.14
C SER A 23 1.20 -3.56 -5.85
N GLY A 24 0.17 -3.72 -6.70
CA GLY A 24 -0.02 -4.93 -7.50
C GLY A 24 1.12 -5.16 -8.48
N GLY A 25 1.54 -4.10 -9.19
CA GLY A 25 2.69 -4.17 -10.09
C GLY A 25 3.99 -4.51 -9.36
N ALA A 26 4.19 -3.95 -8.16
CA ALA A 26 5.35 -4.24 -7.34
C ALA A 26 5.39 -5.70 -6.84
N VAL A 27 4.24 -6.27 -6.48
CA VAL A 27 4.14 -7.70 -6.13
C VAL A 27 4.43 -8.58 -7.35
N LEU A 28 3.91 -8.24 -8.53
CA LEU A 28 4.23 -8.97 -9.77
C LEU A 28 5.73 -8.94 -10.08
N LEU A 29 6.36 -7.77 -9.95
CA LEU A 29 7.79 -7.60 -10.16
C LEU A 29 8.60 -8.42 -9.14
N LEU A 30 8.21 -8.38 -7.87
CA LEU A 30 8.82 -9.17 -6.80
C LEU A 30 8.73 -10.68 -7.10
N VAL A 31 7.52 -11.19 -7.39
CA VAL A 31 7.29 -12.61 -7.67
C VAL A 31 8.13 -13.06 -8.87
N TYR A 32 8.17 -12.27 -9.94
CA TYR A 32 9.00 -12.59 -11.10
C TYR A 32 10.49 -12.63 -10.76
N THR A 33 11.01 -11.62 -10.06
CA THR A 33 12.43 -11.61 -9.65
C THR A 33 12.79 -12.76 -8.72
N PHE A 34 11.81 -13.29 -7.97
CA PHE A 34 12.01 -14.40 -7.05
C PHE A 34 11.98 -15.76 -7.77
N LEU A 35 11.05 -15.96 -8.71
CA LEU A 35 10.86 -17.24 -9.41
C LEU A 35 11.78 -17.43 -10.62
N HIS A 36 12.09 -16.35 -11.33
CA HIS A 36 12.81 -16.37 -12.61
C HIS A 36 14.07 -15.50 -12.58
N TYR A 37 14.80 -15.53 -11.46
CA TYR A 37 15.98 -14.67 -11.27
C TYR A 37 17.06 -14.89 -12.34
N GLU A 38 17.20 -16.10 -12.89
CA GLU A 38 18.17 -16.47 -13.93
C GLU A 38 17.80 -15.89 -15.31
N GLU A 39 16.51 -15.73 -15.57
CA GLU A 39 15.96 -15.20 -16.84
C GLU A 39 15.63 -13.69 -16.72
N PHE A 40 16.08 -13.05 -15.65
CA PHE A 40 15.71 -11.67 -15.38
C PHE A 40 16.45 -10.69 -16.30
N ASP A 41 15.72 -10.14 -17.26
CA ASP A 41 16.20 -9.07 -18.13
C ASP A 41 15.26 -7.85 -18.10
N LEU A 42 15.71 -6.78 -17.44
CA LEU A 42 15.00 -5.49 -17.39
C LEU A 42 14.91 -4.76 -18.72
N THR A 43 15.70 -5.14 -19.71
CA THR A 43 15.63 -4.54 -21.05
C THR A 43 14.39 -5.04 -21.81
N HIS A 44 13.84 -6.19 -21.40
CA HIS A 44 12.60 -6.70 -21.95
C HIS A 44 11.46 -5.70 -21.68
N GLN A 45 10.79 -5.28 -22.75
CA GLN A 45 9.84 -4.16 -22.75
C GLN A 45 8.77 -4.24 -21.65
N PRO A 46 8.15 -5.40 -21.34
CA PRO A 46 7.15 -5.52 -20.28
C PRO A 46 7.69 -5.14 -18.89
N PHE A 47 8.91 -5.57 -18.53
CA PHE A 47 9.50 -5.25 -17.21
C PHE A 47 9.89 -3.80 -17.11
N LYS A 48 10.37 -3.21 -18.21
CA LYS A 48 10.64 -1.79 -18.30
C LYS A 48 9.37 -0.97 -18.06
N ILE A 49 8.28 -1.31 -18.77
CA ILE A 49 6.98 -0.65 -18.58
C ILE A 49 6.50 -0.81 -17.14
N LEU A 50 6.48 -2.04 -16.61
CA LEU A 50 6.02 -2.33 -15.26
C LEU A 50 6.80 -1.52 -14.21
N ARG A 51 8.14 -1.49 -14.30
CA ARG A 51 9.01 -0.70 -13.44
C ARG A 51 8.66 0.78 -13.47
N TYR A 52 8.50 1.36 -14.67
CA TYR A 52 8.16 2.78 -14.79
C TYR A 52 6.72 3.09 -14.36
N THR A 53 5.78 2.16 -14.52
CA THR A 53 4.43 2.29 -13.96
C THR A 53 4.46 2.32 -12.44
N ILE A 54 5.27 1.48 -11.80
CA ILE A 54 5.45 1.49 -10.34
C ILE A 54 6.05 2.82 -9.90
N ILE A 55 7.16 3.25 -10.52
CA ILE A 55 7.83 4.52 -10.22
C ILE A 55 6.88 5.71 -10.39
N GLY A 56 6.20 5.79 -11.54
CA GLY A 56 5.24 6.85 -11.82
C GLY A 56 4.08 6.87 -10.84
N GLY A 57 3.59 5.69 -10.44
CA GLY A 57 2.54 5.56 -9.44
C GLY A 57 2.97 5.97 -8.03
N ILE A 58 4.20 5.66 -7.60
CA ILE A 58 4.77 6.18 -6.34
C ILE A 58 4.80 7.71 -6.39
N ILE A 59 5.42 8.28 -7.43
CA ILE A 59 5.57 9.74 -7.56
C ILE A 59 4.21 10.42 -7.57
N PHE A 60 3.27 9.92 -8.39
CA PHE A 60 1.92 10.47 -8.46
C PHE A 60 1.19 10.39 -7.12
N TYR A 61 1.25 9.24 -6.44
CA TYR A 61 0.60 9.04 -5.16
C TYR A 61 1.08 10.08 -4.13
N PHE A 62 2.40 10.24 -3.98
CA PHE A 62 2.97 11.19 -3.01
C PHE A 62 2.71 12.65 -3.38
N ILE A 63 2.67 13.00 -4.67
CA ILE A 63 2.26 14.35 -5.11
C ILE A 63 0.80 14.62 -4.75
N ALA A 64 -0.10 13.65 -5.01
CA ALA A 64 -1.51 13.79 -4.70
C ALA A 64 -1.77 13.83 -3.18
N GLU A 65 -1.08 13.01 -2.41
CA GLU A 65 -1.13 13.03 -0.93
C GLU A 65 -0.60 14.35 -0.37
N PHE A 66 0.53 14.84 -0.90
CA PHE A 66 1.08 16.13 -0.50
C PHE A 66 0.12 17.29 -0.82
N ALA A 67 -0.55 17.26 -1.98
CA ALA A 67 -1.54 18.25 -2.35
C ALA A 67 -2.74 18.25 -1.40
N GLU A 68 -3.25 17.07 -1.05
CA GLU A 68 -4.34 16.92 -0.07
C GLU A 68 -3.94 17.51 1.28
N TYR A 69 -2.78 17.12 1.81
CA TYR A 69 -2.33 17.59 3.13
C TYR A 69 -2.07 19.09 3.14
N SER A 70 -1.53 19.63 2.04
CA SER A 70 -1.33 21.08 1.89
C SER A 70 -2.64 21.85 1.93
N LEU A 71 -3.69 21.36 1.23
CA LEU A 71 -5.01 21.96 1.27
C LEU A 71 -5.64 21.91 2.68
N VAL A 72 -5.42 20.80 3.39
CA VAL A 72 -5.88 20.62 4.78
C VAL A 72 -5.28 21.65 5.72
N PHE A 73 -3.96 21.89 5.63
CA PHE A 73 -3.28 22.86 6.50
C PHE A 73 -3.50 24.31 6.06
N TRP A 74 -3.77 24.54 4.77
CA TRP A 74 -4.08 25.87 4.26
C TRP A 74 -5.49 26.33 4.64
N SER A 75 -6.47 25.41 4.68
CA SER A 75 -7.86 25.73 5.02
C SER A 75 -8.06 25.92 6.53
N PRO A 76 -8.46 27.11 7.02
CA PRO A 76 -8.63 27.36 8.45
C PRO A 76 -9.71 26.50 9.12
N ASN A 77 -10.72 26.08 8.35
CA ASN A 77 -11.88 25.32 8.83
C ASN A 77 -11.84 23.86 8.38
N SER A 78 -10.65 23.31 8.10
CA SER A 78 -10.55 21.91 7.66
C SER A 78 -11.03 20.94 8.73
N HIS A 79 -12.13 20.24 8.45
CA HIS A 79 -12.71 19.21 9.33
C HIS A 79 -11.87 17.93 9.41
N ILE A 80 -10.81 17.81 8.60
CA ILE A 80 -9.93 16.64 8.55
C ILE A 80 -8.52 16.93 9.05
N ARG A 81 -8.27 18.14 9.57
CA ARG A 81 -6.95 18.54 10.08
C ARG A 81 -6.46 17.66 11.22
N GLU A 82 -7.32 17.36 12.20
CA GLU A 82 -6.98 16.50 13.34
C GLU A 82 -6.57 15.09 12.88
N ALA A 83 -7.25 14.55 11.85
CA ALA A 83 -6.90 13.27 11.26
C ALA A 83 -5.51 13.29 10.60
N VAL A 84 -5.18 14.34 9.85
CA VAL A 84 -3.85 14.49 9.23
C VAL A 84 -2.76 14.71 10.28
N GLU A 85 -3.03 15.51 11.32
CA GLU A 85 -2.10 15.70 12.44
C GLU A 85 -1.85 14.38 13.20
N LEU A 86 -2.87 13.54 13.36
CA LEU A 86 -2.71 12.20 13.95
C LEU A 86 -1.84 11.27 13.09
N ILE A 87 -1.94 11.34 11.76
CA ILE A 87 -1.07 10.58 10.85
C ILE A 87 0.39 11.05 10.99
N LEU A 88 0.60 12.37 10.94
CA LEU A 88 1.94 12.96 10.88
C LEU A 88 2.67 12.96 12.23
N PHE A 89 1.94 13.17 13.33
CA PHE A 89 2.53 13.43 14.65
C PHE A 89 1.89 12.64 15.79
N GLY A 90 0.89 11.80 15.50
CA GLY A 90 0.23 10.96 16.49
C GLY A 90 1.09 9.78 16.96
N PRO A 91 0.52 8.87 17.78
CA PRO A 91 1.24 7.72 18.33
C PRO A 91 1.89 6.80 17.29
N PHE A 92 1.31 6.76 16.08
CA PHE A 92 1.78 5.94 14.96
C PHE A 92 2.52 6.76 13.89
N TRP A 93 3.08 7.94 14.23
CA TRP A 93 3.81 8.80 13.29
C TRP A 93 4.90 8.07 12.49
N TRP A 94 5.56 7.08 13.10
CA TRP A 94 6.62 6.30 12.47
C TRP A 94 6.10 5.47 11.28
N VAL A 95 4.82 5.10 11.27
CA VAL A 95 4.17 4.40 10.14
C VAL A 95 4.15 5.32 8.92
N PHE A 96 3.86 6.61 9.12
CA PHE A 96 3.93 7.60 8.05
C PHE A 96 5.38 7.92 7.66
N TRP A 97 6.21 8.36 8.60
CA TRP A 97 7.53 8.89 8.23
C TRP A 97 8.54 7.81 7.82
N VAL A 98 8.57 6.67 8.53
CA VAL A 98 9.57 5.63 8.30
C VAL A 98 9.07 4.62 7.27
N VAL A 99 7.90 4.03 7.51
CA VAL A 99 7.41 2.94 6.64
C VAL A 99 6.84 3.48 5.34
N HIS A 100 6.00 4.52 5.41
CA HIS A 100 5.36 5.07 4.22
C HIS A 100 6.31 5.95 3.40
N LEU A 101 6.76 7.09 3.93
CA LEU A 101 7.62 8.02 3.20
C LEU A 101 9.04 7.46 3.03
N GLY A 102 9.68 7.01 4.11
CA GLY A 102 11.02 6.43 4.07
C GLY A 102 11.09 5.20 3.16
N GLY A 103 10.12 4.28 3.30
CA GLY A 103 10.00 3.11 2.43
C GLY A 103 9.86 3.48 0.96
N ALA A 104 9.00 4.46 0.63
CA ALA A 104 8.82 4.93 -0.74
C ALA A 104 10.10 5.51 -1.33
N LEU A 105 10.85 6.33 -0.57
CA LEU A 105 12.09 6.93 -1.02
C LEU A 105 13.17 5.87 -1.28
N ILE A 106 13.31 4.89 -0.39
CA ILE A 106 14.25 3.78 -0.56
C ILE A 106 13.85 2.95 -1.78
N ALA A 107 12.57 2.57 -1.90
CA ALA A 107 12.06 1.85 -3.06
C ALA A 107 12.33 2.60 -4.36
N LEU A 108 12.04 3.90 -4.40
CA LEU A 108 12.28 4.75 -5.57
C LEU A 108 13.77 4.78 -5.94
N TYR A 109 14.66 4.92 -4.95
CA TYR A 109 16.10 4.87 -5.16
C TYR A 109 16.55 3.52 -5.77
N LEU A 110 16.12 2.40 -5.19
CA LEU A 110 16.46 1.05 -5.69
C LEU A 110 15.92 0.83 -7.11
N LEU A 111 14.67 1.25 -7.35
CA LEU A 111 13.99 1.16 -8.64
C LEU A 111 14.51 2.17 -9.66
N LEU A 112 15.30 3.19 -9.33
CA LEU A 112 15.90 4.11 -10.30
C LEU A 112 17.35 3.76 -10.61
N LYS A 113 18.14 3.45 -9.58
CA LYS A 113 19.60 3.34 -9.72
C LYS A 113 20.04 2.01 -10.31
N GLU A 114 19.47 0.91 -9.84
CA GLU A 114 20.03 -0.41 -10.12
C GLU A 114 19.17 -1.21 -11.11
N LYS A 115 19.80 -2.23 -11.69
CA LYS A 115 19.19 -3.09 -12.71
C LYS A 115 19.33 -4.59 -12.40
N THR A 116 19.86 -4.93 -11.24
CA THR A 116 19.99 -6.32 -10.79
C THR A 116 18.64 -6.83 -10.28
N TYR A 117 18.39 -8.13 -10.44
CA TYR A 117 17.13 -8.75 -9.99
C TYR A 117 16.94 -8.59 -8.48
N GLN A 118 18.02 -8.68 -7.69
CA GLN A 118 17.99 -8.55 -6.23
C GLN A 118 17.51 -7.16 -5.81
N THR A 119 18.08 -6.11 -6.40
CA THR A 119 17.75 -4.74 -6.04
C THR A 119 16.35 -4.35 -6.51
N VAL A 120 15.96 -4.78 -7.72
CA VAL A 120 14.62 -4.53 -8.24
C VAL A 120 13.54 -5.30 -7.47
N GLY A 121 13.79 -6.56 -7.14
CA GLY A 121 12.91 -7.38 -6.32
C GLY A 121 12.73 -6.80 -4.93
N THR A 122 13.84 -6.41 -4.28
CA THR A 122 13.82 -5.73 -2.97
C THR A 122 13.06 -4.41 -3.05
N GLY A 123 13.26 -3.63 -4.11
CA GLY A 123 12.47 -2.42 -4.38
C GLY A 123 10.98 -2.72 -4.45
N GLY A 124 10.57 -3.73 -5.22
CA GLY A 124 9.17 -4.18 -5.31
C GLY A 124 8.59 -4.62 -3.97
N PHE A 125 9.36 -5.36 -3.16
CA PHE A 125 8.96 -5.73 -1.80
C PHE A 125 8.72 -4.51 -0.91
N ILE A 126 9.64 -3.55 -0.90
CA ILE A 126 9.52 -2.34 -0.10
C ILE A 126 8.30 -1.52 -0.54
N VAL A 127 8.02 -1.42 -1.85
CA VAL A 127 6.79 -0.77 -2.35
C VAL A 127 5.54 -1.47 -1.81
N ALA A 128 5.49 -2.81 -1.85
CA ALA A 128 4.33 -3.54 -1.34
C ALA A 128 4.07 -3.23 0.15
N VAL A 129 5.12 -3.24 0.98
CA VAL A 129 5.02 -2.89 2.42
C VAL A 129 4.62 -1.42 2.63
N THR A 130 5.24 -0.50 1.89
CA THR A 130 4.96 0.94 1.91
C THR A 130 3.50 1.25 1.61
N PHE A 131 2.89 0.49 0.70
CA PHE A 131 1.50 0.70 0.34
C PHE A 131 0.53 0.02 1.29
N VAL A 132 0.95 -0.98 2.09
CA VAL A 132 0.16 -1.45 3.23
C VAL A 132 0.07 -0.35 4.29
N SER A 133 1.17 0.33 4.61
CA SER A 133 1.14 1.45 5.57
C SER A 133 0.28 2.61 5.09
N ALA A 134 0.22 2.86 3.78
CA ALA A 134 -0.72 3.83 3.19
C ALA A 134 -2.18 3.55 3.57
N ARG A 135 -2.60 2.26 3.58
CA ARG A 135 -3.96 1.88 4.01
C ARG A 135 -4.16 2.13 5.50
N LEU A 136 -3.15 1.83 6.33
CA LEU A 136 -3.21 2.06 7.77
C LEU A 136 -3.34 3.55 8.09
N ASN A 137 -2.58 4.40 7.38
CA ASN A 137 -2.67 5.85 7.50
C ASN A 137 -4.03 6.40 7.07
N ILE A 138 -4.81 5.65 6.28
CA ILE A 138 -6.19 6.05 5.94
C ILE A 138 -7.21 5.52 6.97
N LEU A 139 -7.03 4.27 7.41
CA LEU A 139 -7.99 3.57 8.25
C LEU A 139 -7.97 4.06 9.70
N ILE A 140 -6.78 4.14 10.30
CA ILE A 140 -6.60 4.49 11.72
C ILE A 140 -7.22 5.86 12.05
N PRO A 141 -6.86 6.97 11.38
CA PRO A 141 -7.44 8.27 11.71
C PRO A 141 -8.93 8.36 11.39
N GLY A 142 -9.41 7.65 10.36
CA GLY A 142 -10.85 7.55 10.07
C GLY A 142 -11.66 6.87 11.18
N GLN A 143 -11.02 6.04 11.99
CA GLN A 143 -11.64 5.35 13.14
C GLN A 143 -11.36 6.04 14.47
N ALA A 144 -10.16 6.58 14.66
CA ALA A 144 -9.68 7.14 15.92
C ALA A 144 -10.19 8.55 16.21
N VAL A 145 -10.44 9.37 15.19
CA VAL A 145 -11.00 10.72 15.37
C VAL A 145 -12.51 10.63 15.58
N ALA A 146 -12.97 11.09 16.74
CA ALA A 146 -14.38 11.08 17.11
C ALA A 146 -15.20 12.06 16.25
N GLU A 147 -16.38 11.64 15.80
CA GLU A 147 -17.28 12.51 15.01
C GLU A 147 -17.90 13.63 15.85
N LEU A 148 -18.11 13.37 17.14
CA LEU A 148 -18.63 14.33 18.10
C LEU A 148 -17.53 14.72 19.07
N LYS A 149 -17.10 15.99 19.00
CA LYS A 149 -16.20 16.57 20.00
C LYS A 149 -16.83 16.41 21.39
N GLY A 150 -16.08 15.87 22.35
CA GLY A 150 -16.58 15.65 23.70
C GLY A 150 -17.14 14.24 23.97
N LEU A 151 -17.33 13.39 22.95
CA LEU A 151 -17.94 12.06 23.13
C LEU A 151 -17.03 11.11 23.90
N LYS A 152 -15.70 11.18 23.68
CA LYS A 152 -14.70 10.39 24.40
C LYS A 152 -14.68 10.75 25.89
N GLU A 153 -14.93 12.02 26.21
CA GLU A 153 -14.96 12.56 27.57
C GLU A 153 -16.31 12.33 28.27
N ALA A 154 -17.41 12.29 27.51
CA ALA A 154 -18.77 12.17 28.04
C ALA A 154 -19.21 10.71 28.29
N PHE A 155 -18.67 9.72 27.57
CA PHE A 155 -19.07 8.33 27.71
C PHE A 155 -17.88 7.37 27.65
N TYR A 156 -17.51 6.82 28.80
CA TYR A 156 -16.47 5.80 28.89
C TYR A 156 -17.12 4.41 28.98
N HIS A 157 -16.98 3.60 27.93
CA HIS A 157 -17.39 2.20 27.93
C HIS A 157 -16.36 1.37 27.16
N GLU A 158 -16.17 0.10 27.55
CA GLU A 158 -15.15 -0.77 26.93
C GLU A 158 -15.34 -0.97 25.41
N ARG A 159 -16.59 -0.84 24.95
CA ARG A 159 -16.99 -0.93 23.54
C ARG A 159 -16.86 0.40 22.76
N LEU A 160 -16.50 1.49 23.44
CA LEU A 160 -16.32 2.84 22.87
C LEU A 160 -14.91 3.36 23.20
N LYS A 161 -13.89 2.56 22.89
CA LYS A 161 -12.48 2.98 22.98
C LYS A 161 -12.05 3.53 21.62
N PHE A 162 -11.52 4.76 21.61
CA PHE A 162 -10.95 5.40 20.42
C PHE A 162 -9.49 5.02 20.19
N ASP A 163 -8.92 4.22 21.08
CA ASP A 163 -7.53 3.78 20.98
C ASP A 163 -7.49 2.43 20.24
N TYR A 164 -6.83 2.41 19.07
CA TYR A 164 -6.66 1.21 18.27
C TYR A 164 -5.51 0.36 18.82
N SER A 165 -5.81 -0.85 19.27
CA SER A 165 -4.82 -1.88 19.58
C SER A 165 -5.17 -3.14 18.78
N ALA A 166 -4.28 -3.53 17.86
CA ALA A 166 -4.51 -4.71 17.05
C ALA A 166 -4.55 -5.97 17.92
N THR A 167 -5.60 -6.76 17.75
CA THR A 167 -5.80 -8.03 18.45
C THR A 167 -5.04 -9.16 17.77
N LEU A 168 -4.74 -10.23 18.51
CA LEU A 168 -4.10 -11.43 17.95
C LEU A 168 -4.88 -11.98 16.73
N ASN A 169 -6.21 -11.93 16.78
CA ASN A 169 -7.06 -12.40 15.69
C ASN A 169 -6.90 -11.57 14.42
N GLU A 170 -6.73 -10.25 14.53
CA GLU A 170 -6.47 -9.39 13.37
C GLU A 170 -5.14 -9.74 12.71
N TYR A 171 -4.10 -10.01 13.50
CA TYR A 171 -2.81 -10.48 12.97
C TYR A 171 -2.91 -11.85 12.29
N LEU A 172 -3.65 -12.79 12.89
CA LEU A 172 -3.85 -14.12 12.31
C LEU A 172 -4.66 -14.05 11.01
N ILE A 173 -5.67 -13.20 10.94
CA ILE A 173 -6.45 -12.98 9.70
C ILE A 173 -5.57 -12.32 8.63
N ALA A 174 -4.76 -11.32 8.98
CA ALA A 174 -3.83 -10.70 8.05
C ALA A 174 -2.82 -11.72 7.48
N LEU A 175 -2.28 -12.59 8.35
CA LEU A 175 -1.40 -13.68 7.95
C LEU A 175 -2.11 -14.69 7.02
N PHE A 176 -3.34 -15.08 7.36
CA PHE A 176 -4.15 -15.98 6.55
C PHE A 176 -4.41 -15.40 5.15
N ILE A 177 -4.81 -14.14 5.05
CA ILE A 177 -5.04 -13.47 3.76
C ILE A 177 -3.75 -13.42 2.93
N GLY A 178 -2.62 -13.11 3.55
CA GLY A 178 -1.32 -13.12 2.89
C GLY A 178 -0.95 -14.51 2.36
N ALA A 179 -1.06 -15.54 3.20
CA ALA A 179 -0.79 -16.93 2.82
C ALA A 179 -1.72 -17.43 1.71
N PHE A 180 -3.01 -17.07 1.80
CA PHE A 180 -4.01 -17.41 0.79
C PHE A 180 -3.70 -16.73 -0.55
N GLY A 181 -3.28 -15.46 -0.55
CA GLY A 181 -2.84 -14.75 -1.75
C GLY A 181 -1.64 -15.42 -2.43
N VAL A 182 -0.63 -15.83 -1.64
CA VAL A 182 0.53 -16.59 -2.16
C VAL A 182 0.09 -17.93 -2.74
N ALA A 183 -0.82 -18.65 -2.07
CA ALA A 183 -1.36 -19.90 -2.56
C ALA A 183 -2.07 -19.71 -3.91
N LEU A 184 -2.90 -18.68 -4.05
CA LEU A 184 -3.59 -18.36 -5.31
C LEU A 184 -2.60 -18.07 -6.45
N VAL A 185 -1.53 -17.31 -6.19
CA VAL A 185 -0.49 -17.04 -7.19
C VAL A 185 0.20 -18.34 -7.60
N TYR A 186 0.59 -19.18 -6.63
CA TYR A 186 1.22 -20.47 -6.90
C TYR A 186 0.32 -21.39 -7.73
N PHE A 187 -0.95 -21.57 -7.33
CA PHE A 187 -1.91 -22.38 -8.08
C PHE A 187 -2.20 -21.79 -9.46
N GLY A 188 -2.28 -20.47 -9.58
CA GLY A 188 -2.45 -19.78 -10.86
C GLY A 188 -1.31 -20.06 -11.84
N ILE A 189 -0.06 -19.95 -11.39
CA ILE A 189 1.13 -20.27 -12.19
C ILE A 189 1.12 -21.75 -12.60
N LYS A 190 0.84 -22.66 -11.64
CA LYS A 190 0.79 -24.10 -11.91
C LYS A 190 -0.28 -24.43 -12.94
N LEU A 191 -1.49 -23.90 -12.79
CA LEU A 191 -2.60 -24.13 -13.71
C LEU A 191 -2.31 -23.56 -15.10
N LEU A 192 -1.79 -22.33 -15.20
CA LEU A 192 -1.40 -21.71 -16.46
C LEU A 192 -0.30 -22.51 -17.16
N SER A 193 0.70 -23.01 -16.43
CA SER A 193 1.77 -23.83 -17.02
C SER A 193 1.23 -25.11 -17.69
N GLN A 194 0.19 -25.72 -17.11
CA GLN A 194 -0.47 -26.90 -17.69
C GLN A 194 -1.21 -26.55 -18.98
N PHE A 195 -1.92 -25.42 -19.01
CA PHE A 195 -2.59 -24.96 -20.22
C PHE A 195 -1.61 -24.58 -21.34
N THR A 196 -0.51 -23.92 -21.00
CA THR A 196 0.54 -23.57 -21.97
C THR A 196 1.18 -24.83 -22.55
N LYS A 197 1.55 -25.82 -21.73
CA LYS A 197 2.06 -27.12 -22.21
C LYS A 197 1.07 -27.84 -23.12
N LYS A 198 -0.22 -27.86 -22.75
CA LYS A 198 -1.29 -28.47 -23.55
C LYS A 198 -1.49 -27.77 -24.90
N LYS A 199 -1.36 -26.44 -24.97
CA LYS A 199 -1.52 -25.64 -26.20
C LYS A 199 -0.32 -25.73 -27.13
N LEU A 200 0.89 -25.92 -26.60
CA LEU A 200 2.13 -26.04 -27.37
C LEU A 200 2.44 -27.48 -27.83
N GLY A 201 1.55 -28.45 -27.57
CA GLY A 201 1.67 -29.82 -28.10
C GLY A 201 2.98 -30.54 -27.72
N THR A 202 3.65 -30.09 -26.67
CA THR A 202 4.91 -30.67 -26.20
C THR A 202 4.59 -31.68 -25.09
N GLU A 203 4.05 -32.82 -25.51
CA GLU A 203 4.36 -34.08 -24.84
C GLU A 203 5.66 -34.59 -25.44
N LEU A 204 6.76 -34.38 -24.71
CA LEU A 204 7.98 -35.17 -24.80
C LEU A 204 8.37 -35.56 -23.37
#